data_AF-A0A9X3PTS3-F1
#
_entry.id   AF-A0A9X3PTS3-F1
#
_cell.length_a   1.000
_cell.length_b   1.000
_cell.length_c   1.000
_cell.angle_alpha   90.00
_cell.angle_beta   90.00
_cell.angle_gamma   90.00
#
_symmetry.space_group_name_H-M   'P 1'
#
loop_
_entity.id
_entity.type
_entity.pdbx_description
1 polymer ?
#
loop_
_entity_poly.entity_id
_entity_poly.type
_entity_poly.pdbx_seq_one_letter_code
_entity_poly.pdbx_strand_id
1 'polypeptide(L)'
;MSIRIDSRTTASLLAATLAAILNLAWVDVSAAQPMGSSTATTEKFCNFGMAKGEAQHSCDVPFPAGCAVAQIPGTNQPMSTISKGGATSCRFDEKKTDWKTKITGTCTRCRSRQCSARFSVMFDCSQP
;
A
#
# COMPACT_ATOMS: atom_id res chain seq x y z
N MET A 1 36.74 -61.29 -13.96
CA MET A 1 36.04 -60.14 -14.54
C MET A 1 36.46 -58.91 -13.75
N SER A 2 37.47 -58.18 -14.22
CA SER A 2 38.08 -57.05 -13.50
C SER A 2 37.39 -55.74 -13.92
N ILE A 3 36.83 -55.02 -12.95
CA ILE A 3 36.23 -53.71 -13.14
C ILE A 3 37.37 -52.68 -13.12
N ARG A 4 37.67 -52.05 -14.27
CA ARG A 4 38.53 -50.86 -14.31
C ARG A 4 37.69 -49.65 -13.92
N ILE A 5 38.01 -49.05 -12.77
CA ILE A 5 37.43 -47.79 -12.33
C ILE A 5 38.26 -46.67 -12.96
N ASP A 6 37.64 -45.88 -13.83
CA ASP A 6 38.29 -44.83 -14.60
C ASP A 6 38.52 -43.58 -13.71
N SER A 7 39.78 -43.19 -13.55
CA SER A 7 40.30 -42.11 -12.67
C SER A 7 39.78 -40.70 -13.05
N ARG A 8 39.18 -40.55 -14.24
CA ARG A 8 38.59 -39.28 -14.70
C ARG A 8 37.27 -38.94 -14.02
N THR A 9 36.59 -39.91 -13.42
CA THR A 9 35.24 -39.75 -12.86
C THR A 9 35.25 -39.16 -11.44
N THR A 10 36.34 -39.32 -10.69
CA THR A 10 36.48 -38.84 -9.30
C THR A 10 36.84 -37.36 -9.21
N ALA A 11 37.59 -36.83 -10.19
CA ALA A 11 38.02 -35.43 -10.18
C ALA A 11 36.88 -34.43 -10.41
N SER A 12 35.85 -34.81 -11.17
CA SER A 12 34.73 -33.90 -11.50
C SER A 12 33.71 -33.74 -10.37
N LEU A 13 33.55 -34.75 -9.49
CA LEU A 13 32.61 -34.71 -8.37
C LEU A 13 33.11 -33.83 -7.21
N LEU A 14 34.44 -33.72 -7.03
CA LEU A 14 35.05 -32.88 -5.99
C LEU A 14 35.04 -31.38 -6.34
N ALA A 15 35.11 -31.04 -7.62
CA ALA A 15 35.06 -29.63 -8.06
C ALA A 15 33.66 -29.01 -7.93
N ALA A 16 32.61 -29.81 -8.15
CA ALA A 16 31.23 -29.34 -8.08
C ALA A 16 30.75 -29.05 -6.65
N THR A 17 31.29 -29.72 -5.63
CA THR A 17 30.88 -29.52 -4.23
C THR A 17 31.51 -28.29 -3.59
N LEU A 18 32.72 -27.89 -3.98
CA LEU A 18 33.38 -26.69 -3.44
C LEU A 18 32.73 -25.37 -3.92
N ALA A 19 32.16 -25.34 -5.12
CA ALA A 19 31.48 -24.15 -5.64
C ALA A 19 30.12 -23.88 -4.95
N ALA A 20 29.47 -24.92 -4.41
CA ALA A 20 28.20 -24.79 -3.71
C ALA A 20 28.36 -24.17 -2.30
N ILE A 21 29.52 -24.32 -1.66
CA ILE A 21 29.75 -23.86 -0.28
C ILE A 21 30.13 -22.37 -0.24
N LEU A 22 30.74 -21.83 -1.30
CA LEU A 22 31.21 -20.43 -1.34
C LEU A 22 30.09 -19.39 -1.53
N ASN A 23 28.89 -19.81 -1.93
CA ASN A 23 27.75 -18.92 -2.18
C ASN A 23 26.87 -18.67 -0.94
N LEU A 24 27.15 -19.29 0.20
CA LEU A 24 26.35 -19.14 1.43
C LEU A 24 26.77 -17.96 2.32
N ALA A 25 27.78 -17.18 1.92
CA ALA A 25 28.36 -16.12 2.76
C ALA A 25 27.79 -14.71 2.53
N TRP A 26 26.81 -14.55 1.63
CA TRP A 26 26.12 -13.27 1.41
C TRP A 26 24.80 -13.30 2.19
N VAL A 27 24.91 -13.31 3.52
CA VAL A 27 23.78 -12.97 4.37
C VAL A 27 23.66 -11.45 4.30
N ASP A 28 22.80 -10.96 3.41
CA ASP A 28 22.36 -9.57 3.41
C ASP A 28 21.84 -9.23 4.81
N VAL A 29 22.62 -8.46 5.56
CA VAL A 29 22.15 -7.81 6.77
C VAL A 29 21.06 -6.84 6.35
N SER A 30 19.81 -7.28 6.41
CA SER A 30 18.65 -6.41 6.26
C SER A 30 18.63 -5.45 7.45
N ALA A 31 19.36 -4.33 7.31
CA ALA A 31 19.23 -3.20 8.19
C ALA A 31 17.80 -2.65 8.01
N ALA A 32 16.90 -3.08 8.89
CA ALA A 32 15.58 -2.49 9.04
C ALA A 32 15.77 -0.98 9.20
N GLN A 33 15.32 -0.22 8.21
CA GLN A 33 15.37 1.23 8.26
C GLN A 33 14.65 1.68 9.53
N PRO A 34 15.20 2.61 10.33
CA PRO A 34 14.47 3.15 11.47
C PRO A 34 13.16 3.70 10.94
N MET A 35 12.03 3.12 11.38
CA MET A 35 10.71 3.66 11.13
C MET A 35 10.72 5.07 11.70
N GLY A 36 10.88 6.07 10.83
CA GLY A 36 10.84 7.47 11.21
C GLY A 36 9.61 7.71 12.07
N SER A 37 9.80 8.39 13.20
CA SER A 37 8.78 8.75 14.20
C SER A 37 7.36 8.55 13.70
N SER A 38 6.82 7.34 13.88
CA SER A 38 5.45 7.04 13.47
C SER A 38 4.56 7.72 14.49
N THR A 39 4.11 8.93 14.16
CA THR A 39 2.97 9.52 14.86
C THR A 39 1.81 8.53 14.71
N ALA A 40 1.29 8.06 15.84
CA ALA A 40 0.19 7.10 15.86
C ALA A 40 -1.04 7.77 15.24
N THR A 41 -1.27 7.49 13.95
CA THR A 41 -2.42 8.01 13.20
C THR A 41 -3.53 6.97 13.16
N THR A 42 -4.77 7.44 13.19
CA THR A 42 -5.98 6.62 13.07
C THR A 42 -6.52 6.74 11.66
N GLU A 43 -6.65 5.62 10.93
CA GLU A 43 -7.32 5.62 9.63
C GLU A 43 -8.85 5.65 9.79
N LYS A 44 -9.53 6.56 9.09
CA LYS A 44 -10.95 6.43 8.78
C LYS A 44 -11.16 6.39 7.27
N PHE A 45 -12.25 5.77 6.87
CA PHE A 45 -12.56 5.61 5.46
C PHE A 45 -14.06 5.58 5.19
N CYS A 46 -14.42 5.88 3.95
CA CYS A 46 -15.72 5.54 3.39
C CYS A 46 -15.52 4.78 2.07
N ASN A 47 -16.40 3.83 1.78
CA ASN A 47 -16.35 3.03 0.55
C ASN A 47 -17.74 2.78 -0.01
N PHE A 48 -17.83 2.65 -1.32
CA PHE A 48 -19.06 2.31 -2.02
C PHE A 48 -18.77 1.59 -3.34
N GLY A 49 -19.80 0.91 -3.86
CA GLY A 49 -19.83 0.34 -5.20
C GLY A 49 -20.78 1.13 -6.10
N MET A 50 -20.59 1.02 -7.41
CA MET A 50 -21.50 1.57 -8.42
C MET A 50 -21.73 0.57 -9.53
N ALA A 51 -22.96 0.50 -10.02
CA ALA A 51 -23.31 -0.27 -11.22
C ALA A 51 -22.96 0.50 -12.51
N LYS A 52 -22.85 -0.20 -13.65
CA LYS A 52 -22.63 0.44 -14.95
C LYS A 52 -23.69 1.52 -15.22
N GLY A 53 -23.23 2.72 -15.59
CA GLY A 53 -24.10 3.83 -15.96
C GLY A 53 -24.64 4.63 -14.77
N GLU A 54 -24.50 4.12 -13.54
CA GLU A 54 -24.82 4.87 -12.32
C GLU A 54 -24.10 6.22 -12.36
N ALA A 55 -24.83 7.26 -11.96
CA ALA A 55 -24.37 8.64 -12.04
C ALA A 55 -23.28 8.91 -11.01
N GLN A 56 -23.03 10.19 -10.73
CA GLN A 56 -22.09 10.58 -9.69
C GLN A 56 -22.54 10.03 -8.32
N HIS A 57 -21.61 9.45 -7.59
CA HIS A 57 -21.82 8.97 -6.21
C HIS A 57 -20.81 9.63 -5.27
N SER A 58 -21.18 9.80 -4.00
CA SER A 58 -20.31 10.41 -2.99
C SER A 58 -20.48 9.75 -1.62
N CYS A 59 -19.43 9.77 -0.81
CA CYS A 59 -19.48 9.37 0.59
C CYS A 59 -18.69 10.35 1.46
N ASP A 60 -19.10 10.46 2.72
CA ASP A 60 -18.38 11.23 3.73
C ASP A 60 -17.48 10.29 4.55
N VAL A 61 -16.21 10.65 4.67
CA VAL A 61 -15.28 9.94 5.57
C VAL A 61 -15.63 10.36 7.01
N PRO A 62 -15.89 9.42 7.93
CA PRO A 62 -16.20 9.76 9.31
C PRO A 62 -15.06 10.55 9.95
N PHE A 63 -15.40 11.70 10.53
CA PHE A 63 -14.45 12.56 11.23
C PHE A 63 -14.54 12.27 12.75
N PRO A 64 -13.50 11.68 13.38
CA PRO A 64 -13.55 11.39 14.81
C PRO A 64 -13.46 12.67 15.65
N ALA A 65 -14.25 12.74 16.73
CA ALA A 65 -14.18 13.87 17.65
C ALA A 65 -12.81 13.95 18.34
N GLY A 66 -12.30 15.16 18.53
CA GLY A 66 -11.00 15.40 19.18
C GLY A 66 -9.78 15.05 18.30
N CYS A 67 -9.96 14.78 17.01
CA CYS A 67 -8.84 14.51 16.10
C CYS A 67 -8.68 15.62 15.07
N ALA A 68 -7.48 15.74 14.50
CA ALA A 68 -7.21 16.55 13.33
C ALA A 68 -6.80 15.65 12.16
N VAL A 69 -6.95 16.12 10.92
CA VAL A 69 -6.41 15.39 9.76
C VAL A 69 -4.89 15.43 9.83
N ALA A 70 -4.25 14.25 9.81
CA ALA A 70 -2.80 14.14 9.81
C ALA A 70 -2.25 14.71 8.49
N GLN A 71 -1.07 15.31 8.55
CA GLN A 71 -0.39 15.87 7.37
C GLN A 71 0.75 14.97 6.92
N ILE A 72 1.03 14.96 5.62
CA ILE A 72 2.21 14.27 5.08
C ILE A 72 3.46 15.03 5.57
N PRO A 73 4.42 14.37 6.24
CA PRO A 73 5.61 15.01 6.80
C PRO A 73 6.33 15.91 5.79
N GLY A 74 6.65 17.13 6.20
CA GLY A 74 7.32 18.12 5.35
C GLY A 74 6.40 18.84 4.34
N THR A 75 5.08 18.63 4.41
CA THR A 75 4.10 19.30 3.55
C THR A 75 2.88 19.75 4.35
N ASN A 76 2.03 20.59 3.75
CA ASN A 76 0.71 20.93 4.28
C ASN A 76 -0.42 20.06 3.67
N GLN A 77 -0.07 18.97 2.99
CA GLN A 77 -1.04 18.11 2.34
C GLN A 77 -1.65 17.12 3.34
N PRO A 78 -2.98 16.89 3.27
CA PRO A 78 -3.62 15.89 4.12
C PRO A 78 -3.13 14.49 3.76
N MET A 79 -2.82 13.70 4.77
CA MET A 79 -2.45 12.31 4.62
C MET A 79 -3.71 11.50 4.27
N SER A 80 -3.93 11.32 2.97
CA SER A 80 -5.14 10.73 2.42
C SER A 80 -4.84 9.93 1.16
N THR A 81 -5.67 8.91 0.91
CA THR A 81 -5.52 8.00 -0.23
C THR A 81 -6.88 7.71 -0.85
N ILE A 82 -6.91 7.55 -2.18
CA ILE A 82 -8.10 7.11 -2.92
C ILE A 82 -7.76 5.80 -3.62
N SER A 83 -8.52 4.75 -3.33
CA SER A 83 -8.49 3.49 -4.07
C SER A 83 -9.76 3.34 -4.91
N LYS A 84 -9.65 2.84 -6.14
CA LYS A 84 -10.79 2.65 -7.03
C LYS A 84 -10.67 1.39 -7.88
N GLY A 85 -11.81 0.76 -8.15
CA GLY A 85 -11.96 -0.35 -9.09
C GLY A 85 -12.82 0.04 -10.29
N GLY A 86 -12.48 -0.50 -11.47
CA GLY A 86 -13.21 -0.25 -12.71
C GLY A 86 -12.97 1.14 -13.33
N ALA A 87 -13.71 1.42 -14.40
CA ALA A 87 -13.63 2.65 -15.17
C ALA A 87 -14.52 3.75 -14.55
N THR A 88 -13.98 4.42 -13.54
CA THR A 88 -14.51 5.67 -12.97
C THR A 88 -13.34 6.58 -12.55
N SER A 89 -13.60 7.88 -12.41
CA SER A 89 -12.68 8.87 -11.85
C SER A 89 -13.20 9.30 -10.48
N CYS A 90 -12.32 9.30 -9.48
CA CYS A 90 -12.64 9.61 -8.09
C CYS A 90 -11.70 10.68 -7.56
N ARG A 91 -12.22 11.58 -6.72
CA ARG A 91 -11.47 12.68 -6.07
C ARG A 91 -12.13 13.08 -4.76
N PHE A 92 -11.39 13.74 -3.88
CA PHE A 92 -12.03 14.51 -2.80
C PHE A 92 -12.73 15.73 -3.42
N ASP A 93 -13.96 16.01 -2.99
CA ASP A 93 -14.74 17.15 -3.46
C ASP A 93 -14.25 18.42 -2.74
N GLU A 94 -13.45 19.23 -3.42
CA GLU A 94 -12.85 20.46 -2.92
C GLU A 94 -13.87 21.50 -2.43
N LYS A 95 -15.12 21.42 -2.90
CA LYS A 95 -16.19 22.35 -2.48
C LYS A 95 -16.91 21.88 -1.23
N LYS A 96 -16.87 20.58 -0.92
CA LYS A 96 -17.55 19.96 0.23
C LYS A 96 -16.60 19.49 1.32
N THR A 97 -15.30 19.47 1.03
CA THR A 97 -14.24 19.07 1.94
C THR A 97 -13.54 20.29 2.50
N ASP A 98 -13.54 20.44 3.82
CA ASP A 98 -12.83 21.51 4.53
C ASP A 98 -11.60 21.01 5.30
N TRP A 99 -11.37 19.69 5.33
CA TRP A 99 -10.30 19.00 6.07
C TRP A 99 -10.28 19.26 7.58
N LYS A 100 -11.36 19.81 8.15
CA LYS A 100 -11.49 20.17 9.57
C LYS A 100 -12.67 19.52 10.24
N THR A 101 -13.76 19.35 9.51
CA THR A 101 -15.02 18.80 10.04
C THR A 101 -15.69 17.87 9.04
N LYS A 102 -15.46 18.09 7.74
CA LYS A 102 -16.11 17.35 6.69
C LYS A 102 -15.14 16.99 5.57
N ILE A 103 -15.18 15.73 5.17
CA ILE A 103 -14.38 15.19 4.08
C ILE A 103 -15.28 14.34 3.20
N THR A 104 -15.49 14.79 1.96
CA THR A 104 -16.38 14.14 1.01
C THR A 104 -15.58 13.61 -0.16
N GLY A 105 -15.62 12.30 -0.36
CA GLY A 105 -15.15 11.65 -1.59
C GLY A 105 -16.25 11.62 -2.64
N THR A 106 -15.91 11.84 -3.91
CA THR A 106 -16.86 11.69 -5.02
C THR A 106 -16.25 10.95 -6.20
N CYS A 107 -17.06 10.15 -6.87
CA CYS A 107 -16.71 9.52 -8.13
C CYS A 107 -17.70 9.89 -9.24
N THR A 108 -17.17 10.02 -10.45
CA THR A 108 -17.98 10.21 -11.67
C THR A 108 -18.72 8.94 -12.05
N ARG A 109 -19.56 9.03 -13.10
CA ARG A 109 -20.28 7.88 -13.67
C ARG A 109 -19.39 6.65 -13.90
N CYS A 110 -19.90 5.48 -13.53
CA CYS A 110 -19.23 4.21 -13.78
C CYS A 110 -19.39 3.74 -15.23
N ARG A 111 -18.28 3.43 -15.91
CA ARG A 111 -18.27 2.93 -17.31
C ARG A 111 -18.03 1.42 -17.43
N SER A 112 -17.55 0.78 -16.36
CA SER A 112 -17.38 -0.68 -16.27
C SER A 112 -18.67 -1.36 -15.81
N ARG A 113 -18.73 -2.70 -15.86
CA ARG A 113 -19.87 -3.47 -15.31
C ARG A 113 -20.12 -3.14 -13.83
N GLN A 114 -19.03 -3.01 -13.08
CA GLN A 114 -19.01 -2.59 -11.69
C GLN A 114 -17.82 -1.64 -11.48
N CYS A 115 -18.01 -0.65 -10.62
CA CYS A 115 -16.95 0.19 -10.10
C CYS A 115 -17.00 0.16 -8.57
N SER A 116 -15.87 0.46 -7.94
CA SER A 116 -15.79 0.63 -6.50
C SER A 116 -14.87 1.79 -6.16
N ALA A 117 -15.05 2.37 -4.98
CA ALA A 117 -14.18 3.41 -4.46
C ALA A 117 -14.03 3.28 -2.96
N ARG A 118 -12.84 3.63 -2.46
CA ARG A 118 -12.54 3.82 -1.05
C ARG A 118 -11.73 5.11 -0.91
N PHE A 119 -12.18 5.98 -0.02
CA PHE A 119 -11.48 7.18 0.40
C PHE A 119 -10.98 6.96 1.81
N SER A 120 -9.68 7.05 2.02
CA SER A 120 -9.01 6.86 3.30
C SER A 120 -8.34 8.15 3.74
N VAL A 121 -8.47 8.50 5.01
CA VAL A 121 -7.82 9.66 5.62
C VAL A 121 -7.22 9.24 6.96
N MET A 122 -5.98 9.66 7.20
CA MET A 122 -5.29 9.48 8.47
C MET A 122 -5.57 10.67 9.37
N PHE A 123 -5.89 10.39 10.63
CA PHE A 123 -6.16 11.39 11.66
C PHE A 123 -5.12 11.32 12.76
N ASP A 124 -4.67 12.47 13.23
CA ASP A 124 -3.91 12.60 14.46
C ASP A 124 -4.89 12.87 15.60
N CYS A 125 -5.02 11.91 16.51
CA CYS A 125 -5.89 11.97 17.69
C CYS A 125 -5.08 12.14 18.99
N SER A 126 -3.79 12.46 18.88
CA SER A 126 -2.95 12.75 20.04
C SER A 126 -3.10 14.19 20.54
N GLN A 127 -3.77 15.05 19.76
CA GLN A 127 -4.13 16.41 20.13
C GLN A 127 -5.34 16.37 21.10
N PRO A 128 -5.26 16.97 22.30
CA PRO A 128 -6.36 17.00 23.27
C PRO A 128 -7.50 17.95 22.88
#